data_AF-A0A2N5YZU2-F1
#
_entry.id   AF-A0A2N5YZU2-F1
#
_cell.length_a   1.000
_cell.length_b   1.000
_cell.length_c   1.000
_cell.angle_alpha   90.00
_cell.angle_beta   90.00
_cell.angle_gamma   90.00
#
_symmetry.space_group_name_H-M   'P 1'
#
loop_
_entity.id
_entity.type
_entity.pdbx_description
1 polymer ?
#
loop_
_entity_poly.entity_id
_entity_poly.type
_entity_poly.pdbx_seq_one_letter_code
_entity_poly.pdbx_strand_id
1 'polypeptide(L)'
;MKNFYVLLGLLLFVPAIAFSQLSVTTADVSNLIDFDNTVAGVNEGAFDGSGFMMTPVTGQLDADGWAVTGMSDGDKDFGVENTTGDHARGNTDGGLVTTGGMYSFNTSEGVSIGFQ
;
A
#
# COMPACT_ATOMS: atom_id res chain seq x y z
N MET A 1 36.88 24.45 -8.67
CA MET A 1 36.00 23.87 -9.70
C MET A 1 35.68 22.40 -9.47
N LYS A 2 36.66 21.51 -9.18
CA LYS A 2 36.41 20.08 -8.85
C LYS A 2 35.38 19.87 -7.73
N ASN A 3 35.45 20.63 -6.63
CA ASN A 3 34.55 20.48 -5.49
C ASN A 3 33.10 20.89 -5.80
N PHE A 4 32.88 21.75 -6.80
CA PHE A 4 31.55 22.19 -7.22
C PHE A 4 30.81 21.06 -7.99
N TYR A 5 31.54 20.32 -8.84
CA TYR A 5 30.98 19.16 -9.55
C TYR A 5 30.71 17.97 -8.64
N VAL A 6 31.51 17.78 -7.58
CA VAL A 6 31.25 16.75 -6.56
C VAL A 6 29.97 17.05 -5.78
N LEU A 7 29.75 18.33 -5.42
CA LEU A 7 28.53 18.74 -4.73
C LEU A 7 27.29 18.62 -5.64
N LEU A 8 27.41 18.98 -6.92
CA LEU A 8 26.33 18.82 -7.91
C LEU A 8 26.02 17.34 -8.18
N GLY A 9 27.03 16.48 -8.20
CA GLY A 9 26.85 15.03 -8.34
C GLY A 9 26.20 14.38 -7.12
N LEU A 10 26.47 14.87 -5.90
CA LEU A 10 25.81 14.42 -4.67
C LEU A 10 24.34 14.85 -4.58
N LEU A 11 24.00 16.05 -5.06
CA LEU A 11 22.62 16.54 -5.11
C LEU A 11 21.72 15.77 -6.11
N LEU A 12 22.30 15.18 -7.14
CA LEU A 12 21.59 14.37 -8.14
C LEU A 12 21.38 12.91 -7.72
N PHE A 13 21.95 12.49 -6.58
CA PHE A 13 21.91 11.11 -6.07
C PHE A 13 21.15 10.97 -4.74
N VAL A 14 20.34 11.97 -4.36
CA VAL A 14 19.41 11.82 -3.24
C VAL A 14 18.21 11.02 -3.76
N PRO A 15 17.95 9.78 -3.29
CA PRO A 15 16.69 9.13 -3.57
C PRO A 15 15.59 10.00 -2.92
N ALA A 16 14.74 10.60 -3.75
CA ALA A 16 13.55 11.26 -3.27
C ALA A 16 12.60 10.16 -2.79
N ILE A 17 12.59 9.91 -1.48
CA ILE A 17 11.54 9.10 -0.86
C ILE A 17 10.30 10.00 -0.85
N ALA A 18 9.41 9.81 -1.82
CA ALA A 18 8.14 10.50 -1.88
C ALA A 18 7.08 9.59 -1.28
N PHE A 19 6.65 9.89 -0.06
CA PHE A 19 5.48 9.22 0.50
C PHE A 19 4.24 9.72 -0.24
N SER A 20 3.71 8.91 -1.15
CA SER A 20 2.36 9.08 -1.68
C SER A 20 1.37 8.83 -0.55
N GLN A 21 0.66 9.86 -0.14
CA GLN A 21 -0.44 9.76 0.82
C GLN A 21 -1.69 10.38 0.19
N LEU A 22 -2.88 9.91 0.58
CA LEU A 22 -4.13 10.55 0.17
C LEU A 22 -4.10 12.04 0.56
N SER A 23 -4.12 12.91 -0.44
CA SER A 23 -4.02 14.36 -0.24
C SER A 23 -5.41 14.99 -0.07
N VAL A 24 -5.70 15.47 1.15
CA VAL A 24 -6.92 16.23 1.43
C VAL A 24 -6.67 17.70 1.11
N THR A 25 -6.93 18.09 -0.14
CA THR A 25 -6.57 19.42 -0.65
C THR A 25 -7.63 20.50 -0.39
N THR A 26 -8.85 20.10 -0.03
CA THR A 26 -9.98 20.99 0.19
C THR A 26 -10.73 20.57 1.45
N ALA A 27 -11.04 21.53 2.33
CA ALA A 27 -11.89 21.27 3.49
C ALA A 27 -13.31 20.88 3.04
N ASP A 28 -13.99 20.10 3.87
CA ASP A 28 -15.39 19.66 3.66
C ASP A 28 -15.66 18.88 2.37
N VAL A 29 -14.61 18.29 1.76
CA VAL A 29 -14.73 17.33 0.66
C VAL A 29 -14.48 15.92 1.21
N SER A 30 -15.44 15.02 0.95
CA SER A 30 -15.28 13.60 1.27
C SER A 30 -14.23 12.98 0.35
N ASN A 31 -13.20 12.38 0.94
CA ASN A 31 -12.24 11.55 0.22
C ASN A 31 -12.58 10.10 0.53
N LEU A 32 -12.90 9.32 -0.51
CA LEU A 32 -13.25 7.92 -0.38
C LEU A 32 -11.99 7.08 -0.61
N ILE A 33 -11.64 6.26 0.39
CA ILE A 33 -10.79 5.10 0.18
C ILE A 33 -11.72 3.96 -0.24
N ASP A 34 -11.43 3.40 -1.40
CA ASP A 34 -12.21 2.35 -2.04
C ASP A 34 -11.27 1.18 -2.35
N PHE A 35 -11.72 -0.05 -2.10
CA PHE A 35 -10.97 -1.26 -2.39
C PHE A 35 -11.58 -2.04 -3.57
N ASP A 36 -12.68 -1.56 -4.17
CA ASP A 36 -13.30 -2.10 -5.37
C ASP A 36 -12.72 -1.47 -6.66
N ASN A 37 -12.23 -0.22 -6.58
CA ASN A 37 -11.72 0.56 -7.72
C ASN A 37 -10.35 1.16 -7.42
N THR A 38 -9.61 1.56 -8.47
CA THR A 38 -8.35 2.31 -8.32
C THR A 38 -8.61 3.63 -7.60
N VAL A 39 -7.86 3.86 -6.52
CA VAL A 39 -7.72 5.17 -5.87
C VAL A 39 -6.24 5.55 -5.89
N ALA A 40 -5.91 6.66 -6.57
CA ALA A 40 -4.54 7.11 -6.74
C ALA A 40 -3.85 7.33 -5.38
N GLY A 41 -2.69 6.70 -5.20
CA GLY A 41 -1.92 6.74 -3.95
C GLY A 41 -2.43 5.78 -2.87
N VAL A 42 -3.36 4.89 -3.20
CA VAL A 42 -3.98 3.94 -2.25
C VAL A 42 -3.90 2.51 -2.77
N ASN A 43 -4.38 2.25 -4.00
CA ASN A 43 -4.46 0.92 -4.60
C ASN A 43 -4.66 0.99 -6.12
N GLU A 44 -4.32 -0.10 -6.82
CA GLU A 44 -4.66 -0.28 -8.23
C GLU A 44 -5.68 -1.40 -8.42
N GLY A 45 -6.82 -1.07 -9.02
CA GLY A 45 -7.97 -1.95 -9.18
C GLY A 45 -8.54 -2.47 -7.86
N ALA A 46 -9.38 -3.49 -7.95
CA ALA A 46 -9.95 -4.16 -6.79
C ALA A 46 -8.84 -4.88 -6.01
N PHE A 47 -8.78 -4.71 -4.68
CA PHE A 47 -7.78 -5.36 -3.84
C PHE A 47 -8.04 -6.87 -3.71
N ASP A 48 -7.05 -7.70 -4.02
CA ASP A 48 -7.20 -9.16 -4.00
C ASP A 48 -6.35 -9.85 -2.92
N GLY A 49 -5.72 -9.06 -2.05
CA GLY A 49 -4.82 -9.59 -1.03
C GLY A 49 -3.41 -9.87 -1.53
N SER A 50 -3.00 -9.34 -2.70
CA SER A 50 -1.63 -9.47 -3.23
C SER A 50 -0.58 -8.64 -2.49
N GLY A 51 -0.97 -7.85 -1.50
CA GLY A 51 -0.07 -7.05 -0.65
C GLY A 51 0.27 -5.68 -1.25
N PHE A 52 1.51 -5.25 -1.07
CA PHE A 52 1.96 -3.86 -1.25
C PHE A 52 3.12 -3.76 -2.23
N MET A 53 3.03 -2.80 -3.16
CA MET A 53 4.09 -2.45 -4.11
C MET A 53 4.22 -0.94 -4.24
N MET A 54 5.42 -0.42 -4.52
CA MET A 54 5.66 1.00 -4.80
C MET A 54 5.02 1.44 -6.12
N THR A 55 4.88 0.51 -7.06
CA THR A 55 4.12 0.70 -8.29
C THR A 55 3.11 -0.42 -8.38
N PRO A 56 1.92 -0.25 -7.77
CA PRO A 56 0.93 -1.31 -7.69
C PRO A 56 0.48 -1.75 -9.08
N VAL A 57 0.26 -3.04 -9.23
CA VAL A 57 -0.59 -3.57 -10.30
C VAL A 57 -1.96 -3.90 -9.72
N THR A 58 -2.91 -4.24 -10.59
CA THR A 58 -4.25 -4.67 -10.17
C THR A 58 -4.18 -5.71 -9.06
N GLY A 59 -4.89 -5.47 -7.96
CA GLY A 59 -4.90 -6.35 -6.78
C GLY A 59 -4.09 -5.83 -5.60
N GLN A 60 -3.22 -4.84 -5.80
CA GLN A 60 -2.25 -4.40 -4.80
C GLN A 60 -2.56 -3.02 -4.22
N LEU A 61 -2.09 -2.83 -2.98
CA LEU A 61 -2.06 -1.55 -2.29
C LEU A 61 -0.76 -0.80 -2.60
N ASP A 62 -0.83 0.53 -2.59
CA ASP A 62 0.33 1.42 -2.72
C ASP A 62 1.19 1.36 -1.45
N ALA A 63 2.43 0.88 -1.59
CA ALA A 63 3.35 0.75 -0.47
C ALA A 63 3.68 2.09 0.22
N ASP A 64 3.60 3.20 -0.50
CA ASP A 64 3.79 4.54 0.04
C ASP A 64 2.56 5.04 0.82
N GLY A 65 1.37 4.58 0.45
CA GLY A 65 0.09 5.00 1.03
C GLY A 65 -0.27 4.28 2.34
N TRP A 66 0.39 3.17 2.64
CA TRP A 66 0.04 2.31 3.77
C TRP A 66 1.26 1.90 4.59
N ALA A 67 1.09 1.90 5.91
CA ALA A 67 1.95 1.20 6.85
C ALA A 67 1.07 0.25 7.68
N VAL A 68 1.60 -0.93 7.98
CA VAL A 68 0.93 -1.96 8.77
C VAL A 68 1.87 -2.37 9.89
N THR A 69 1.38 -2.36 11.12
CA THR A 69 2.17 -2.72 12.30
C THR A 69 1.45 -3.78 13.13
N GLY A 70 2.22 -4.52 13.94
CA GLY A 70 1.67 -5.53 14.85
C GLY A 70 1.35 -6.88 14.21
N MET A 71 1.85 -7.14 13.00
CA MET A 71 1.73 -8.45 12.34
C MET A 71 2.78 -9.43 12.88
N SER A 72 2.52 -10.73 12.77
CA SER A 72 3.45 -11.77 13.24
C SER A 72 4.72 -11.89 12.38
N ASP A 73 4.62 -11.54 11.10
CA ASP A 73 5.76 -11.43 10.18
C ASP A 73 6.50 -10.07 10.29
N GLY A 74 6.14 -9.24 11.28
CA GLY A 74 6.76 -7.94 11.56
C GLY A 74 6.02 -6.77 10.91
N ASP A 75 6.54 -5.56 11.15
CA ASP A 75 5.95 -4.32 10.64
C ASP A 75 6.31 -4.10 9.16
N LYS A 76 5.37 -3.51 8.41
CA LYS A 76 5.57 -2.95 7.08
C LYS A 76 5.44 -1.43 7.15
N ASP A 77 6.58 -0.73 7.09
CA ASP A 77 6.61 0.73 7.06
C ASP A 77 6.09 1.31 5.73
N PHE A 78 5.84 2.62 5.70
CA PHE A 78 5.56 3.35 4.44
C PHE A 78 6.77 3.27 3.49
N GLY A 79 6.50 3.14 2.20
CA GLY A 79 7.52 3.00 1.16
C GLY A 79 8.23 1.64 1.18
N VAL A 80 7.70 0.68 1.93
CA VAL A 80 8.20 -0.71 1.97
C VAL A 80 7.21 -1.63 1.29
N GLU A 81 7.70 -2.35 0.27
CA GLU A 81 6.95 -3.39 -0.43
C GLU A 81 6.86 -4.66 0.43
N ASN A 82 5.70 -5.32 0.36
CA ASN A 82 5.56 -6.66 0.90
C ASN A 82 4.40 -7.37 0.20
N THR A 83 4.73 -8.41 -0.56
CA THR A 83 3.79 -9.23 -1.33
C THR A 83 3.72 -10.67 -0.82
N THR A 84 4.11 -10.88 0.44
CA THR A 84 4.17 -12.21 1.06
C THR A 84 3.71 -12.21 2.52
N GLY A 85 3.49 -13.41 3.06
CA GLY A 85 3.24 -13.60 4.49
C GLY A 85 1.95 -12.92 4.97
N ASP A 86 1.98 -12.40 6.18
CA ASP A 86 0.87 -11.69 6.82
C ASP A 86 0.36 -10.48 6.04
N HIS A 87 1.13 -9.93 5.11
CA HIS A 87 0.72 -8.76 4.32
C HIS A 87 0.07 -9.12 2.99
N ALA A 88 0.08 -10.39 2.61
CA ALA A 88 -0.44 -10.85 1.32
C ALA A 88 -1.04 -12.26 1.43
N ARG A 89 -2.10 -12.41 2.23
CA ARG A 89 -2.76 -13.72 2.40
C ARG A 89 -3.79 -14.04 1.31
N GLY A 90 -3.97 -13.14 0.34
CA GLY A 90 -4.92 -13.30 -0.75
C GLY A 90 -6.38 -13.06 -0.34
N ASN A 91 -7.27 -13.36 -1.27
CA ASN A 91 -8.71 -13.26 -1.09
C ASN A 91 -9.29 -14.56 -0.52
N THR A 92 -10.31 -14.41 0.32
CA THR A 92 -10.96 -15.51 1.03
C THR A 92 -12.27 -15.97 0.39
N ASP A 93 -12.87 -15.17 -0.51
CA ASP A 93 -14.20 -15.40 -1.08
C ASP A 93 -15.29 -15.72 -0.03
N GLY A 94 -15.20 -15.10 1.16
CA GLY A 94 -16.12 -15.33 2.26
C GLY A 94 -15.88 -16.63 3.05
N GLY A 95 -14.76 -17.31 2.79
CA GLY A 95 -14.30 -18.47 3.54
C GLY A 95 -13.80 -18.13 4.95
N LEU A 96 -13.75 -19.15 5.82
CA LEU A 96 -13.15 -19.02 7.15
C LEU A 96 -11.63 -18.87 7.04
N VAL A 97 -11.08 -17.87 7.73
CA VAL A 97 -9.63 -17.67 7.91
C VAL A 97 -9.19 -18.15 9.29
N THR A 98 -8.10 -18.92 9.35
CA THR A 98 -7.55 -19.44 10.61
C THR A 98 -6.10 -19.04 10.84
N THR A 99 -5.43 -18.52 9.81
CA THR A 99 -4.06 -18.02 9.89
C THR A 99 -4.11 -16.52 10.07
N GLY A 100 -3.28 -15.99 10.97
CA GLY A 100 -3.19 -14.55 11.16
C GLY A 100 -2.70 -13.85 9.90
N GLY A 101 -3.15 -12.61 9.69
CA GLY A 101 -2.73 -11.83 8.53
C GLY A 101 -3.82 -10.97 7.92
N MET A 102 -3.42 -10.21 6.91
CA MET A 102 -4.23 -9.34 6.07
C MET A 102 -4.75 -10.12 4.86
N TYR A 103 -6.06 -10.02 4.65
CA TYR A 103 -6.79 -10.68 3.58
C TYR A 103 -7.66 -9.69 2.81
N SER A 104 -8.02 -10.07 1.58
CA SER A 104 -9.18 -9.52 0.89
C SER A 104 -10.43 -10.37 1.19
N PHE A 105 -11.54 -9.68 1.43
CA PHE A 105 -12.85 -10.28 1.64
C PHE A 105 -13.83 -9.76 0.60
N ASN A 106 -14.23 -10.64 -0.31
CA ASN A 106 -15.39 -10.38 -1.16
C ASN A 106 -16.67 -10.54 -0.33
N THR A 107 -17.35 -9.42 -0.10
CA THR A 107 -18.66 -9.37 0.55
C THR A 107 -19.76 -9.21 -0.50
N SER A 108 -21.02 -9.31 -0.11
CA SER A 108 -22.14 -8.98 -1.00
C SER A 108 -22.17 -7.52 -1.44
N GLU A 109 -21.42 -6.65 -0.77
CA GLU A 109 -21.41 -5.20 -0.98
C GLU A 109 -20.14 -4.71 -1.70
N GLY A 110 -19.13 -5.57 -1.86
CA GLY A 110 -17.84 -5.21 -2.47
C GLY A 110 -16.65 -5.88 -1.77
N VAL A 111 -15.46 -5.40 -2.08
CA VAL A 111 -14.18 -5.84 -1.54
C VAL A 111 -13.88 -5.10 -0.24
N SER A 112 -13.42 -5.84 0.77
CA SER A 112 -12.98 -5.29 2.05
C SER A 112 -11.60 -5.82 2.44
N ILE A 113 -10.80 -4.98 3.07
CA ILE A 113 -9.58 -5.40 3.76
C ILE A 113 -9.95 -5.93 5.15
N GLY A 114 -9.35 -7.05 5.57
CA GLY A 114 -9.59 -7.61 6.90
C GLY A 114 -8.35 -8.26 7.50
N PHE A 115 -8.35 -8.37 8.83
CA PHE A 115 -7.26 -8.92 9.63
C PHE A 115 -7.79 -10.05 10.50
N GLN A 116 -7.02 -11.13 10.60
CA GLN A 116 -7.29 -12.29 11.46
C GLN A 116 -6.19 -12.50 12.49
#